data_AF-A0A8C1MXD3-F1
#
_entry.id   AF-A0A8C1MXD3-F1
#
_cell.length_a   1.000
_cell.length_b   1.000
_cell.length_c   1.000
_cell.angle_alpha   90.00
_cell.angle_beta   90.00
_cell.angle_gamma   90.00
#
_symmetry.space_group_name_H-M   'P 1'
#
loop_
_entity.id
_entity.type
_entity.pdbx_description
1 polymer ?
#
loop_
_entity_poly.entity_id
_entity_poly.type
_entity_poly.pdbx_seq_one_letter_code
_entity_poly.pdbx_strand_id
1 'polypeptide(L)'
;WNTKDGRSDHEHQYLYCQAMDSSENTELVKTPREYLAMKNVTPVGPSNVLSMAQLRTLPLGEQVRTLMKNVKVMAFATLMGLLASGTDSTAVLRCIQQVALLVQGTWVMKSDVLYPKNTCSSHSGVPAEVLCRGQDFVMWRFTSERTLMRKEVTAIIKLPPEDVKDFLEQMSVPRLNRGWEFLLATDHDFIRKHPDVAQRQHMLWLGIQSKLEKVFNFSKDDFVAKKDVKQEPMSDSEKPMDTSLTNGSINGYPDFVRSTFRKHYVLCLSEVKRLFNLHLPSLPTGHSVYGHVMDRMLQDTILQSQCKQILVPFPPQSNATADEQKVFGLWESGETFDKVISGSCSLIYVIFSNRLMFTF
;
A
#
# COMPACT_ATOMS: atom_id res chain seq x y z
N TRP A 1 -35.08 46.54 -54.87
CA TRP A 1 -34.83 46.36 -53.42
C TRP A 1 -33.52 47.05 -53.05
N ASN A 2 -33.57 48.36 -52.78
CA ASN A 2 -32.39 49.11 -52.31
C ASN A 2 -32.82 50.32 -51.48
N THR A 3 -33.47 50.04 -50.36
CA THR A 3 -33.68 51.00 -49.28
C THR A 3 -32.59 50.73 -48.23
N LYS A 4 -31.54 51.54 -48.23
CA LYS A 4 -30.69 51.68 -47.03
C LYS A 4 -31.61 52.11 -45.90
N ASP A 5 -31.68 51.32 -44.83
CA ASP A 5 -32.39 51.75 -43.64
C ASP A 5 -31.54 52.81 -42.93
N GLY A 6 -31.84 54.08 -43.24
CA GLY A 6 -31.17 55.23 -42.64
C GLY A 6 -31.32 55.29 -41.11
N ARG A 7 -32.29 54.56 -40.54
CA ARG A 7 -32.39 54.37 -39.09
C ARG A 7 -31.27 53.47 -38.58
N SER A 8 -31.01 52.35 -39.24
CA SER A 8 -29.89 51.44 -38.91
C SER A 8 -28.53 52.13 -39.08
N ASP A 9 -28.32 52.84 -40.20
CA ASP A 9 -27.08 53.61 -40.44
C ASP A 9 -26.87 54.72 -39.37
N HIS A 10 -27.95 55.29 -38.82
CA HIS A 10 -27.89 56.26 -37.70
C HIS A 10 -27.74 55.61 -36.33
N GLU A 11 -28.46 54.51 -36.04
CA GLU A 11 -28.37 53.81 -34.76
C GLU A 11 -26.98 53.16 -34.57
N HIS A 12 -26.31 52.77 -35.67
CA HIS A 12 -24.90 52.35 -35.66
C HIS A 12 -23.93 53.47 -35.19
N GLN A 13 -24.32 54.75 -35.22
CA GLN A 13 -23.47 55.84 -34.72
C GLN A 13 -23.35 55.82 -33.19
N TYR A 14 -24.34 55.28 -32.47
CA TYR A 14 -24.29 55.13 -31.00
C TYR A 14 -23.36 54.01 -30.51
N LEU A 15 -22.83 53.17 -31.42
CA LEU A 15 -21.82 52.15 -31.09
C LEU A 15 -20.41 52.73 -30.90
N TYR A 16 -20.17 53.96 -31.37
CA TYR A 16 -18.89 54.65 -31.23
C TYR A 16 -18.89 55.53 -29.97
N CYS A 17 -17.90 55.33 -29.10
CA CYS A 17 -17.68 56.25 -27.99
C CYS A 17 -17.18 57.60 -28.53
N GLN A 18 -17.84 58.70 -28.13
CA GLN A 18 -17.49 60.04 -28.61
C GLN A 18 -16.28 60.66 -27.88
N ALA A 19 -15.83 60.04 -26.79
CA ALA A 19 -14.61 60.44 -26.08
C ALA A 19 -13.40 59.66 -26.62
N MET A 20 -12.55 60.34 -27.38
CA MET A 20 -11.24 59.83 -27.85
C MET A 20 -10.07 60.68 -27.33
N ASP A 21 -10.17 61.18 -26.10
CA ASP A 21 -9.01 61.63 -25.35
C ASP A 21 -8.19 60.42 -24.88
N SER A 22 -6.86 60.52 -24.97
CA SER A 22 -5.89 59.47 -24.61
C SER A 22 -5.75 59.29 -23.10
N SER A 23 -6.87 59.04 -22.42
CA SER A 23 -6.94 58.71 -21.00
C SER A 23 -6.53 57.25 -20.79
N GLU A 24 -5.58 57.01 -19.87
CA GLU A 24 -5.19 55.65 -19.51
C GLU A 24 -6.34 54.95 -18.76
N ASN A 25 -6.63 53.70 -19.13
CA ASN A 25 -7.78 52.98 -18.58
C ASN A 25 -7.54 52.61 -17.11
N THR A 26 -8.21 53.35 -16.21
CA THR A 26 -8.09 53.21 -14.75
C THR A 26 -8.71 51.94 -14.17
N GLU A 27 -9.50 51.18 -14.91
CA GLU A 27 -10.17 49.96 -14.43
C GLU A 27 -9.39 48.68 -14.77
N LEU A 28 -8.65 48.68 -15.89
CA LEU A 28 -7.91 47.52 -16.40
C LEU A 28 -6.45 47.45 -15.93
N VAL A 29 -6.10 48.18 -14.86
CA VAL A 29 -4.75 48.25 -14.26
C VAL A 29 -4.26 46.96 -13.56
N LYS A 30 -5.05 45.88 -13.54
CA LYS A 30 -4.72 44.64 -12.81
C LYS A 30 -3.66 43.82 -13.55
N THR A 31 -2.64 43.38 -12.83
CA THR A 31 -1.58 42.52 -13.38
C THR A 31 -2.13 41.15 -13.81
N PRO A 32 -1.44 40.42 -14.72
CA PRO A 32 -1.84 39.05 -15.09
C PRO A 32 -1.96 38.09 -13.90
N ARG A 33 -1.19 38.30 -12.83
CA ARG A 33 -1.29 37.49 -11.59
C ARG A 33 -2.59 37.74 -10.83
N GLU A 34 -3.00 39.00 -10.67
CA GLU A 34 -4.24 39.37 -9.99
C GLU A 34 -5.47 38.96 -10.81
N TYR A 35 -5.39 39.09 -12.14
CA TYR A 35 -6.45 38.65 -13.05
C TYR A 35 -6.63 37.11 -13.03
N LEU A 36 -5.53 36.35 -12.96
CA LEU A 36 -5.58 34.90 -12.76
C LEU A 36 -6.09 34.54 -11.36
N ALA A 37 -5.69 35.25 -10.30
CA ALA A 37 -6.17 35.02 -8.94
C ALA A 37 -7.70 35.17 -8.82
N MET A 38 -8.29 36.16 -9.49
CA MET A 38 -9.76 36.31 -9.56
C MET A 38 -10.46 35.20 -10.36
N LYS A 39 -9.78 34.55 -11.32
CA LYS A 39 -10.34 33.45 -12.12
C LYS A 39 -10.14 32.07 -11.48
N ASN A 40 -9.33 31.96 -10.44
CA ASN A 40 -9.11 30.72 -9.69
C ASN A 40 -10.31 30.41 -8.77
N VAL A 41 -11.42 29.96 -9.37
CA VAL A 41 -12.45 29.18 -8.65
C VAL A 41 -11.73 27.97 -8.05
N THR A 42 -11.67 27.90 -6.72
CA THR A 42 -11.02 26.78 -6.03
C THR A 42 -11.73 25.48 -6.40
N PRO A 43 -11.06 24.50 -7.05
CA PRO A 43 -11.70 23.26 -7.44
C PRO A 43 -12.04 22.46 -6.18
N VAL A 44 -13.34 22.37 -5.88
CA VAL A 44 -13.87 21.49 -4.83
C VAL A 44 -13.85 20.06 -5.38
N GLY A 45 -12.67 19.45 -5.35
CA GLY A 45 -12.53 18.01 -5.53
C GLY A 45 -13.23 17.24 -4.40
N PRO A 46 -13.40 15.91 -4.55
CA PRO A 46 -13.84 15.08 -3.44
C PRO A 46 -12.86 15.22 -2.26
N SER A 47 -13.37 15.24 -1.03
CA SER A 47 -12.65 15.74 0.16
C SER A 47 -11.39 14.97 0.56
N ASN A 48 -11.14 13.82 -0.07
CA ASN A 48 -9.93 13.00 0.06
C ASN A 48 -8.82 13.36 -0.94
N VAL A 49 -9.07 14.22 -1.93
CA VAL A 49 -8.10 14.62 -2.96
C VAL A 49 -7.69 16.08 -2.77
N LEU A 50 -6.49 16.29 -2.22
CA LEU A 50 -5.93 17.61 -1.92
C LEU A 50 -4.51 17.70 -2.50
N SER A 51 -4.27 18.68 -3.37
CA SER A 51 -3.00 18.82 -4.09
C SER A 51 -1.86 19.30 -3.18
N MET A 52 -0.60 18.99 -3.52
CA MET A 52 0.58 19.49 -2.78
C MET A 52 0.68 21.04 -2.79
N ALA A 53 0.02 21.71 -3.74
CA ALA A 53 -0.10 23.17 -3.74
C ALA A 53 -1.09 23.66 -2.67
N GLN A 54 -2.29 23.05 -2.59
CA GLN A 54 -3.27 23.33 -1.54
C GLN A 54 -2.78 22.92 -0.15
N LEU A 55 -1.99 21.85 -0.04
CA LEU A 55 -1.41 21.42 1.23
C LEU A 55 -0.55 22.54 1.83
N ARG A 56 0.27 23.19 1.00
CA ARG A 56 1.19 24.26 1.40
C ARG A 56 0.52 25.56 1.82
N THR A 57 -0.79 25.75 1.59
CA THR A 57 -1.54 26.90 2.11
C THR A 57 -2.16 26.65 3.50
N LEU A 58 -2.17 25.40 3.99
CA LEU A 58 -2.67 25.07 5.33
C LEU A 58 -1.61 25.38 6.41
N PRO A 59 -2.02 25.69 7.66
CA PRO A 59 -1.10 25.73 8.80
C PRO A 59 -0.42 24.37 9.03
N LEU A 60 0.83 24.37 9.51
CA LEU A 60 1.67 23.16 9.61
C LEU A 60 0.97 21.97 10.32
N GLY A 61 0.23 22.22 11.40
CA GLY A 61 -0.51 21.17 12.12
C GLY A 61 -1.56 20.47 11.25
N GLU A 62 -2.23 21.22 10.37
CA GLU A 62 -3.22 20.69 9.44
C GLU A 62 -2.59 20.09 8.18
N GLN A 63 -1.40 20.54 7.75
CA GLN A 63 -0.59 19.81 6.76
C GLN A 63 -0.28 18.40 7.25
N VAL A 64 0.27 18.29 8.48
CA VAL A 64 0.61 17.01 9.12
C VAL A 64 -0.64 16.16 9.35
N ARG A 65 -1.76 16.74 9.82
CA ARG A 65 -3.04 16.00 9.96
C ARG A 65 -3.53 15.45 8.62
N THR A 66 -3.46 16.24 7.56
CA THR A 66 -3.98 15.87 6.23
C THR A 66 -3.14 14.75 5.61
N LEU A 67 -1.81 14.87 5.64
CA LEU A 67 -0.90 13.81 5.19
C LEU A 67 -1.13 12.50 5.97
N MET A 68 -1.22 12.57 7.30
CA MET A 68 -1.43 11.38 8.13
C MET A 68 -2.83 10.78 7.99
N LYS A 69 -3.88 11.56 7.68
CA LYS A 69 -5.22 11.03 7.37
C LYS A 69 -5.26 10.21 6.08
N ASN A 70 -4.52 10.67 5.07
CA ASN A 70 -4.51 10.03 3.76
C ASN A 70 -3.60 8.79 3.74
N VAL A 71 -2.41 8.86 4.38
CA VAL A 71 -1.38 7.79 4.31
C VAL A 71 -1.45 6.83 5.50
N LYS A 72 -1.97 7.26 6.65
CA LYS A 72 -2.24 6.49 7.90
C LYS A 72 -1.02 5.92 8.63
N VAL A 73 0.00 5.42 7.93
CA VAL A 73 1.28 4.95 8.45
C VAL A 73 2.43 5.62 7.70
N MET A 74 3.31 6.35 8.39
CA MET A 74 4.38 7.11 7.74
C MET A 74 5.66 7.17 8.60
N ALA A 75 6.81 6.92 7.97
CA ALA A 75 8.12 7.18 8.58
C ALA A 75 8.38 8.69 8.68
N PHE A 76 9.04 9.15 9.74
CA PHE A 76 9.21 10.59 9.98
C PHE A 76 10.02 11.28 8.87
N ALA A 77 11.03 10.60 8.31
CA ALA A 77 11.81 11.10 7.17
C ALA A 77 10.93 11.35 5.93
N THR A 78 9.95 10.47 5.66
CA THR A 78 8.99 10.63 4.55
C THR A 78 8.11 11.86 4.77
N LEU A 79 7.64 12.10 6.00
CA LEU A 79 6.87 13.31 6.32
C LEU A 79 7.69 14.59 6.06
N MET A 80 8.93 14.63 6.54
CA MET A 80 9.83 15.77 6.32
C MET A 80 10.08 16.03 4.83
N GLY A 81 10.14 14.98 4.00
CA GLY A 81 10.30 15.09 2.55
C GLY A 81 9.05 15.55 1.77
N LEU A 82 7.86 15.46 2.37
CA LEU A 82 6.59 15.94 1.77
C LEU A 82 6.29 17.41 2.13
N LEU A 83 6.81 17.89 3.26
CA LEU A 83 6.67 19.26 3.73
C LEU A 83 7.58 20.23 2.95
N ALA A 84 7.52 21.52 3.26
CA ALA A 84 8.40 22.51 2.62
C ALA A 84 9.86 22.36 3.11
N SER A 85 10.83 22.47 2.19
CA SER A 85 12.26 22.47 2.52
C SER A 85 12.58 23.53 3.57
N GLY A 86 13.28 23.15 4.64
CA GLY A 86 13.61 24.04 5.76
C GLY A 86 12.54 24.14 6.86
N THR A 87 11.43 23.37 6.78
CA THR A 87 10.48 23.24 7.91
C THR A 87 11.20 22.69 9.14
N ASP A 88 11.01 23.30 10.32
CA ASP A 88 11.61 22.82 11.57
C ASP A 88 11.04 21.44 11.97
N SER A 89 11.94 20.46 12.07
CA SER A 89 11.62 19.10 12.52
C SER A 89 11.02 19.05 13.93
N THR A 90 11.34 20.00 14.82
CA THR A 90 10.82 20.05 16.19
C THR A 90 9.34 20.43 16.20
N ALA A 91 8.94 21.42 15.42
CA ALA A 91 7.55 21.79 15.18
C ALA A 91 6.76 20.63 14.55
N VAL A 92 7.32 19.95 13.54
CA VAL A 92 6.69 18.76 12.93
C VAL A 92 6.51 17.63 13.95
N LEU A 93 7.52 17.35 14.78
CA LEU A 93 7.43 16.38 15.89
C LEU A 93 6.33 16.75 16.90
N ARG A 94 6.16 18.04 17.22
CA ARG A 94 5.08 18.50 18.12
C ARG A 94 3.70 18.36 17.46
N CYS A 95 3.58 18.61 16.16
CA CYS A 95 2.34 18.46 15.40
C CYS A 95 1.92 17.00 15.24
N ILE A 96 2.83 16.09 14.83
CA ILE A 96 2.47 14.69 14.59
C ILE A 96 2.01 13.97 15.87
N GLN A 97 2.62 14.28 17.02
CA GLN A 97 2.20 13.74 18.32
C GLN A 97 0.77 14.13 18.73
N GLN A 98 0.16 15.16 18.12
CA GLN A 98 -1.25 15.45 18.34
C GLN A 98 -2.17 14.46 17.62
N VAL A 99 -1.77 13.93 16.46
CA VAL A 99 -2.64 13.18 15.54
C VAL A 99 -2.23 11.72 15.32
N ALA A 100 -1.05 11.32 15.77
CA ALA A 100 -0.46 9.99 15.59
C ALA A 100 0.25 9.49 16.86
N LEU A 101 0.53 8.19 16.90
CA LEU A 101 1.34 7.49 17.91
C LEU A 101 2.49 6.75 17.21
N LEU A 102 3.57 6.47 17.95
CA LEU A 102 4.75 5.79 17.41
C LEU A 102 4.66 4.27 17.58
N VAL A 103 4.78 3.51 16.48
CA VAL A 103 4.82 2.03 16.44
C VAL A 103 6.04 1.60 15.64
N GLN A 104 6.95 0.82 16.23
CA GLN A 104 8.22 0.39 15.60
C GLN A 104 9.02 1.55 14.98
N GLY A 105 9.03 2.75 15.60
CA GLY A 105 9.70 3.95 15.08
C GLY A 105 8.98 4.68 13.95
N THR A 106 7.90 4.10 13.42
CA THR A 106 7.01 4.67 12.41
C THR A 106 5.82 5.36 13.08
N TRP A 107 5.27 6.42 12.48
CA TRP A 107 4.06 7.08 13.00
C TRP A 107 2.80 6.45 12.40
N VAL A 108 1.82 6.15 13.27
CA VAL A 108 0.51 5.60 12.92
C VAL A 108 -0.58 6.56 13.41
N MET A 109 -1.56 6.90 12.56
CA MET A 109 -2.64 7.80 12.94
C MET A 109 -3.47 7.24 14.11
N LYS A 110 -3.83 8.13 15.06
CA LYS A 110 -4.70 7.79 16.20
C LYS A 110 -6.10 7.40 15.76
N SER A 111 -6.68 6.47 16.50
CA SER A 111 -8.02 5.94 16.27
C SER A 111 -9.12 7.00 16.42
N ASP A 112 -9.03 7.89 17.41
CA ASP A 112 -9.98 8.99 17.62
C ASP A 112 -9.98 10.07 16.50
N VAL A 113 -8.95 10.10 15.66
CA VAL A 113 -8.86 10.97 14.47
C VAL A 113 -9.45 10.30 13.21
N LEU A 114 -9.50 8.95 13.18
CA LEU A 114 -10.10 8.15 12.10
C LEU A 114 -11.58 7.84 12.35
N TYR A 115 -11.95 7.60 13.60
CA TYR A 115 -13.30 7.26 14.05
C TYR A 115 -13.79 8.30 15.08
N PRO A 116 -14.28 9.48 14.64
CA PRO A 116 -14.82 10.49 15.53
C PRO A 116 -16.00 9.99 16.37
N LYS A 117 -16.24 10.64 17.52
CA LYS A 117 -17.42 10.33 18.34
C LYS A 117 -18.71 10.46 17.54
N ASN A 118 -19.68 9.60 17.88
CA ASN A 118 -21.00 9.50 17.25
C ASN A 118 -21.00 8.99 15.79
N THR A 119 -19.88 8.47 15.27
CA THR A 119 -19.88 7.68 14.02
C THR A 119 -19.90 6.18 14.31
N CYS A 120 -20.07 5.37 13.26
CA CYS A 120 -20.04 3.92 13.30
C CYS A 120 -19.39 3.35 12.03
N SER A 121 -19.09 2.05 12.02
CA SER A 121 -18.61 1.33 10.84
C SER A 121 -19.64 1.39 9.71
N SER A 122 -19.19 1.76 8.50
CA SER A 122 -19.99 1.79 7.27
C SER A 122 -20.48 0.41 6.82
N HIS A 123 -19.94 -0.68 7.39
CA HIS A 123 -20.22 -2.05 6.96
C HIS A 123 -20.88 -2.90 8.05
N SER A 124 -20.57 -2.66 9.33
CA SER A 124 -21.10 -3.44 10.45
C SER A 124 -22.00 -2.65 11.42
N GLY A 125 -22.04 -1.32 11.32
CA GLY A 125 -22.75 -0.45 12.28
C GLY A 125 -22.11 -0.37 13.67
N VAL A 126 -20.95 -0.99 13.90
CA VAL A 126 -20.23 -0.95 15.19
C VAL A 126 -19.87 0.49 15.56
N PRO A 127 -20.16 0.98 16.79
CA PRO A 127 -19.86 2.36 17.20
C PRO A 127 -18.36 2.68 17.23
N ALA A 128 -18.02 3.92 16.88
CA ALA A 128 -16.65 4.44 16.82
C ALA A 128 -15.79 4.09 18.04
N GLU A 129 -16.32 4.23 19.27
CA GLU A 129 -15.52 3.93 20.46
C GLU A 129 -15.09 2.45 20.57
N VAL A 130 -15.85 1.52 20.00
CA VAL A 130 -15.49 0.10 19.99
C VAL A 130 -14.45 -0.15 18.89
N LEU A 131 -14.60 0.50 17.73
CA LEU A 131 -13.60 0.50 16.67
C LEU A 131 -12.26 1.05 17.17
N CYS A 132 -12.25 2.15 17.92
CA CYS A 132 -11.03 2.72 18.49
C CYS A 132 -10.32 1.73 19.41
N ARG A 133 -11.03 1.09 20.35
CA ARG A 133 -10.45 0.09 21.25
C ARG A 133 -9.91 -1.12 20.48
N GLY A 134 -10.57 -1.51 19.38
CA GLY A 134 -10.10 -2.57 18.48
C GLY A 134 -8.82 -2.19 17.72
N GLN A 135 -8.78 -1.01 17.12
CA GLN A 135 -7.61 -0.51 16.39
C GLN A 135 -6.42 -0.27 17.34
N ASP A 136 -6.66 0.37 18.50
CA ASP A 136 -5.66 0.60 19.55
C ASP A 136 -5.04 -0.73 20.01
N PHE A 137 -5.84 -1.80 20.13
CA PHE A 137 -5.34 -3.14 20.41
C PHE A 137 -4.42 -3.67 19.31
N VAL A 138 -4.84 -3.62 18.04
CA VAL A 138 -3.99 -4.11 16.93
C VAL A 138 -2.68 -3.32 16.85
N MET A 139 -2.73 -1.99 17.02
CA MET A 139 -1.52 -1.15 16.99
C MET A 139 -0.63 -1.35 18.24
N TRP A 140 -1.21 -1.56 19.43
CA TRP A 140 -0.47 -1.94 20.63
C TRP A 140 0.25 -3.28 20.44
N ARG A 141 -0.43 -4.32 19.91
CA ARG A 141 0.19 -5.61 19.61
C ARG A 141 1.36 -5.45 18.64
N PHE A 142 1.21 -4.63 17.59
CA PHE A 142 2.30 -4.27 16.67
C PHE A 142 3.47 -3.48 17.31
N THR A 143 3.36 -2.94 18.54
CA THR A 143 4.54 -2.36 19.23
C THR A 143 5.59 -3.40 19.60
N SER A 144 5.17 -4.66 19.81
CA SER A 144 6.02 -5.76 20.28
C SER A 144 6.15 -6.89 19.26
N GLU A 145 5.17 -7.06 18.37
CA GLU A 145 5.15 -8.13 17.38
C GLU A 145 5.20 -7.60 15.94
N ARG A 146 5.87 -8.35 15.06
CA ARG A 146 6.01 -8.01 13.64
C ARG A 146 4.79 -8.41 12.80
N THR A 147 4.08 -9.45 13.22
CA THR A 147 3.02 -10.14 12.47
C THR A 147 1.88 -10.56 13.38
N LEU A 148 0.62 -10.34 12.97
CA LEU A 148 -0.58 -10.70 13.74
C LEU A 148 -1.54 -11.58 12.93
N MET A 149 -2.17 -12.57 13.57
CA MET A 149 -3.20 -13.40 12.93
C MET A 149 -4.59 -12.80 13.14
N ARG A 150 -5.33 -12.50 12.06
CA ARG A 150 -6.69 -11.92 12.14
C ARG A 150 -7.63 -12.74 13.05
N LYS A 151 -7.55 -14.06 13.01
CA LYS A 151 -8.38 -14.96 13.84
C LYS A 151 -8.14 -14.77 15.34
N GLU A 152 -6.90 -14.61 15.76
CA GLU A 152 -6.53 -14.38 17.18
C GLU A 152 -7.03 -13.01 17.64
N VAL A 153 -6.77 -11.97 16.84
CA VAL A 153 -7.26 -10.60 17.09
C VAL A 153 -8.79 -10.60 17.25
N THR A 154 -9.53 -11.16 16.29
CA THR A 154 -11.00 -11.25 16.32
C THR A 154 -11.52 -11.99 17.56
N ALA A 155 -10.87 -13.07 17.99
CA ALA A 155 -11.29 -13.84 19.16
C ALA A 155 -11.22 -13.03 20.47
N ILE A 156 -10.27 -12.09 20.56
CA ILE A 156 -10.03 -11.27 21.76
C ILE A 156 -10.92 -10.03 21.75
N ILE A 157 -10.87 -9.24 20.68
CA ILE A 157 -11.59 -7.95 20.63
C ILE A 157 -13.08 -8.09 20.25
N LYS A 158 -13.50 -9.29 19.83
CA LYS A 158 -14.90 -9.67 19.56
C LYS A 158 -15.64 -8.77 18.55
N LEU A 159 -14.87 -8.12 17.67
CA LEU A 159 -15.38 -7.33 16.55
C LEU A 159 -15.67 -8.21 15.32
N PRO A 160 -16.62 -7.80 14.46
CA PRO A 160 -16.86 -8.44 13.17
C PRO A 160 -15.56 -8.62 12.36
N PRO A 161 -15.36 -9.75 11.66
CA PRO A 161 -14.12 -10.03 10.93
C PRO A 161 -13.76 -8.96 9.87
N GLU A 162 -14.75 -8.26 9.32
CA GLU A 162 -14.54 -7.18 8.34
C GLU A 162 -14.03 -5.88 9.00
N ASP A 163 -14.45 -5.50 10.21
CA ASP A 163 -13.85 -4.34 10.89
C ASP A 163 -12.38 -4.62 11.28
N VAL A 164 -12.10 -5.86 11.71
CA VAL A 164 -10.72 -6.30 12.03
C VAL A 164 -9.84 -6.36 10.78
N LYS A 165 -10.43 -6.76 9.65
CA LYS A 165 -9.81 -6.69 8.32
C LYS A 165 -9.48 -5.25 7.95
N ASP A 166 -10.44 -4.33 8.07
CA ASP A 166 -10.27 -2.93 7.68
C ASP A 166 -9.15 -2.26 8.50
N PHE A 167 -8.99 -2.56 9.79
CA PHE A 167 -7.85 -2.05 10.57
C PHE A 167 -6.51 -2.56 10.04
N LEU A 168 -6.45 -3.84 9.66
CA LEU A 168 -5.24 -4.48 9.18
C LEU A 168 -4.88 -4.00 7.77
N GLU A 169 -5.84 -3.92 6.84
CA GLU A 169 -5.63 -3.44 5.46
C GLU A 169 -5.24 -1.96 5.39
N GLN A 170 -5.54 -1.17 6.43
CA GLN A 170 -5.08 0.22 6.55
C GLN A 170 -3.64 0.38 7.10
N MET A 171 -3.12 -0.59 7.85
CA MET A 171 -1.92 -0.42 8.68
C MET A 171 -0.86 -1.54 8.54
N SER A 172 -1.15 -2.57 7.75
CA SER A 172 -0.34 -3.78 7.60
C SER A 172 -0.57 -4.46 6.26
N VAL A 173 0.35 -5.32 5.83
CA VAL A 173 0.25 -6.10 4.59
C VAL A 173 -0.01 -7.58 4.87
N PRO A 174 -0.86 -8.26 4.08
CA PRO A 174 -1.07 -9.69 4.22
C PRO A 174 0.21 -10.44 3.87
N ARG A 175 0.60 -11.39 4.73
CA ARG A 175 1.73 -12.31 4.51
C ARG A 175 1.26 -13.75 4.56
N LEU A 176 1.53 -14.42 3.47
CA LEU A 176 1.15 -15.81 3.22
C LEU A 176 1.77 -16.71 4.30
N ASN A 177 0.91 -17.48 4.98
CA ASN A 177 1.24 -18.32 6.12
C ASN A 177 1.91 -17.60 7.32
N ARG A 178 1.80 -16.27 7.42
CA ARG A 178 2.34 -15.44 8.52
C ARG A 178 1.37 -14.35 9.04
N GLY A 179 0.12 -14.33 8.58
CA GLY A 179 -0.88 -13.36 9.04
C GLY A 179 -0.71 -12.00 8.38
N TRP A 180 -0.65 -10.94 9.19
CA TRP A 180 -0.59 -9.55 8.75
C TRP A 180 0.66 -8.88 9.33
N GLU A 181 1.57 -8.43 8.47
CA GLU A 181 2.84 -7.82 8.86
C GLU A 181 2.73 -6.29 8.87
N PHE A 182 3.19 -5.63 9.93
CA PHE A 182 3.12 -4.17 10.04
C PHE A 182 3.74 -3.46 8.82
N LEU A 183 3.06 -2.43 8.28
CA LEU A 183 3.26 -1.96 6.89
C LEU A 183 4.71 -1.55 6.56
N LEU A 184 5.34 -0.80 7.47
CA LEU A 184 6.73 -0.35 7.31
C LEU A 184 7.66 -1.14 8.24
N ALA A 185 8.93 -1.25 7.85
CA ALA A 185 9.97 -1.84 8.70
C ALA A 185 10.27 -0.95 9.93
N THR A 186 10.93 -1.51 10.94
CA THR A 186 11.30 -0.79 12.16
C THR A 186 12.27 0.36 11.87
N ASP A 187 11.85 1.61 12.11
CA ASP A 187 12.69 2.80 11.92
C ASP A 187 13.60 2.99 13.15
N HIS A 188 14.66 2.18 13.19
CA HIS A 188 15.72 2.28 14.19
C HIS A 188 16.46 3.62 14.15
N ASP A 189 16.44 4.32 13.01
CA ASP A 189 17.10 5.60 12.83
C ASP A 189 16.32 6.73 13.52
N PHE A 190 14.98 6.72 13.41
CA PHE A 190 14.11 7.62 14.15
C PHE A 190 14.23 7.38 15.67
N ILE A 191 14.15 6.12 16.12
CA ILE A 191 14.26 5.76 17.54
C ILE A 191 15.59 6.24 18.12
N ARG A 192 16.69 6.06 17.38
CA ARG A 192 18.05 6.48 17.77
C ARG A 192 18.25 8.00 17.79
N LYS A 193 17.57 8.74 16.89
CA LYS A 193 17.65 10.21 16.81
C LYS A 193 16.74 10.93 17.81
N HIS A 194 15.65 10.28 18.25
CA HIS A 194 14.64 10.88 19.14
C HIS A 194 14.25 9.95 20.31
N PRO A 195 15.22 9.51 21.14
CA PRO A 195 14.99 8.48 22.15
C PRO A 195 13.98 8.89 23.24
N ASP A 196 13.97 10.16 23.64
CA ASP A 196 13.02 10.70 24.61
C ASP A 196 11.60 10.88 24.04
N VAL A 197 11.46 11.06 22.72
CA VAL A 197 10.15 10.94 22.04
C VAL A 197 9.69 9.49 22.06
N ALA A 198 10.56 8.55 21.67
CA ALA A 198 10.25 7.12 21.67
C ALA A 198 9.86 6.62 23.09
N GLN A 199 10.57 7.06 24.13
CA GLN A 199 10.25 6.75 25.53
C GLN A 199 8.88 7.32 25.95
N ARG A 200 8.58 8.60 25.64
CA ARG A 200 7.26 9.19 25.92
C ARG A 200 6.13 8.43 25.20
N GLN A 201 6.35 8.02 23.95
CA GLN A 201 5.39 7.24 23.17
C GLN A 201 5.20 5.82 23.74
N HIS A 202 6.25 5.17 24.23
CA HIS A 202 6.14 3.90 24.95
C HIS A 202 5.29 4.03 26.23
N MET A 203 5.49 5.09 27.03
CA MET A 203 4.67 5.36 28.22
C MET A 203 3.18 5.59 27.87
N LEU A 204 2.88 6.23 26.73
CA LEU A 204 1.50 6.33 26.22
C LEU A 204 0.92 4.95 25.88
N TRP A 205 1.69 4.08 25.23
CA TRP A 205 1.24 2.71 24.93
C TRP A 205 0.99 1.86 26.17
N LEU A 206 1.79 1.99 27.24
CA LEU A 206 1.50 1.34 28.52
C LEU A 206 0.16 1.84 29.13
N GLY A 207 -0.11 3.15 29.02
CA GLY A 207 -1.39 3.76 29.43
C GLY A 207 -2.59 3.37 28.57
N ILE A 208 -2.37 2.96 27.31
CA ILE A 208 -3.39 2.37 26.43
C ILE A 208 -3.60 0.89 26.78
N GLN A 209 -2.52 0.12 26.89
CA GLN A 209 -2.51 -1.29 27.29
C GLN A 209 -3.36 -1.53 28.55
N SER A 210 -3.12 -0.76 29.63
CA SER A 210 -3.86 -0.94 30.90
C SER A 210 -5.37 -0.60 30.82
N LYS A 211 -5.83 0.03 29.73
CA LYS A 211 -7.26 0.18 29.42
C LYS A 211 -7.77 -1.02 28.63
N LEU A 212 -7.00 -1.49 27.64
CA LEU A 212 -7.34 -2.63 26.79
C LEU A 212 -7.43 -3.94 27.59
N GLU A 213 -6.46 -4.19 28.49
CA GLU A 213 -6.45 -5.34 29.41
C GLU A 213 -7.77 -5.44 30.20
N LYS A 214 -8.29 -4.31 30.68
CA LYS A 214 -9.54 -4.22 31.46
C LYS A 214 -10.80 -4.35 30.63
N VAL A 215 -10.77 -3.92 29.36
CA VAL A 215 -11.93 -3.99 28.45
C VAL A 215 -12.08 -5.39 27.84
N PHE A 216 -10.96 -6.02 27.45
CA PHE A 216 -10.96 -7.31 26.76
C PHE A 216 -10.61 -8.50 27.66
N ASN A 217 -10.20 -8.24 28.91
CA ASN A 217 -9.88 -9.25 29.94
C ASN A 217 -8.80 -10.25 29.49
N PHE A 218 -7.61 -9.73 29.17
CA PHE A 218 -6.40 -10.49 28.85
C PHE A 218 -5.22 -10.09 29.76
N SER A 219 -4.24 -10.99 29.89
CA SER A 219 -2.89 -10.69 30.42
C SER A 219 -1.90 -10.44 29.27
N LYS A 220 -0.77 -9.80 29.57
CA LYS A 220 0.39 -9.76 28.67
C LYS A 220 0.94 -11.17 28.38
N ASP A 221 0.83 -12.08 29.35
CA ASP A 221 1.38 -13.44 29.26
C ASP A 221 0.63 -14.32 28.25
N ASP A 222 -0.63 -14.00 27.93
CA ASP A 222 -1.44 -14.69 26.92
C ASP A 222 -0.81 -14.64 25.50
N PHE A 223 0.14 -13.73 25.30
CA PHE A 223 0.83 -13.49 24.04
C PHE A 223 2.32 -13.88 24.05
N VAL A 224 2.87 -14.29 25.20
CA VAL A 224 4.26 -14.73 25.27
C VAL A 224 4.34 -16.13 24.66
N ALA A 225 4.89 -16.21 23.45
CA ALA A 225 4.70 -17.34 22.54
C ALA A 225 5.02 -18.71 23.16
N LYS A 226 4.07 -19.65 23.03
CA LYS A 226 4.30 -21.10 23.18
C LYS A 226 5.37 -21.53 22.17
N LYS A 227 6.59 -21.75 22.66
CA LYS A 227 7.66 -22.35 21.85
C LYS A 227 7.57 -23.87 21.83
N ASP A 228 7.90 -24.40 20.65
CA ASP A 228 8.37 -25.76 20.39
C ASP A 228 7.50 -26.94 20.90
N VAL A 229 6.64 -27.43 20.00
CA VAL A 229 6.29 -28.86 19.95
C VAL A 229 6.85 -29.42 18.65
N LYS A 230 7.88 -30.27 18.75
CA LYS A 230 8.33 -31.09 17.62
C LYS A 230 7.20 -32.03 17.19
N GLN A 231 7.00 -32.17 15.88
CA GLN A 231 6.37 -33.37 15.32
C GLN A 231 7.48 -34.30 14.81
N GLU A 232 7.49 -35.53 15.31
CA GLU A 232 8.32 -36.61 14.77
C GLU A 232 7.56 -37.37 13.66
N PRO A 233 8.25 -37.95 12.67
CA PRO A 233 7.60 -38.63 11.55
C PRO A 233 7.11 -40.04 11.92
N MET A 234 6.01 -40.49 11.29
CA MET A 234 5.57 -41.89 11.27
C MET A 234 5.81 -42.53 9.90
N SER A 235 5.78 -43.86 9.87
CA SER A 235 6.49 -44.73 8.92
C SER A 235 5.70 -45.26 7.72
N ASP A 236 6.42 -45.85 6.76
CA ASP A 236 5.96 -46.45 5.49
C ASP A 236 4.96 -47.61 5.58
N SER A 237 4.31 -47.89 4.44
CA SER A 237 3.98 -49.24 3.94
C SER A 237 3.74 -49.24 2.40
N GLU A 238 4.16 -50.31 1.71
CA GLU A 238 4.20 -50.45 0.23
C GLU A 238 3.25 -51.58 -0.28
N LYS A 239 2.99 -51.91 -1.57
CA LYS A 239 3.37 -51.51 -2.97
C LYS A 239 2.16 -51.95 -3.87
N PRO A 240 2.21 -52.39 -5.16
CA PRO A 240 3.16 -52.27 -6.30
C PRO A 240 2.62 -51.31 -7.42
N MET A 241 3.37 -50.77 -8.39
CA MET A 241 4.32 -51.32 -9.40
C MET A 241 3.61 -52.01 -10.59
N ASP A 242 3.99 -51.80 -11.88
CA ASP A 242 5.14 -51.03 -12.44
C ASP A 242 4.73 -49.60 -12.95
N THR A 243 4.93 -49.07 -14.17
CA THR A 243 5.42 -49.61 -15.46
C THR A 243 6.08 -48.53 -16.34
N SER A 244 7.10 -48.94 -17.12
CA SER A 244 7.79 -48.22 -18.23
C SER A 244 8.71 -47.03 -17.89
N LEU A 245 10.01 -47.24 -18.11
CA LEU A 245 11.08 -46.23 -18.10
C LEU A 245 11.21 -45.57 -19.49
N THR A 246 11.38 -44.24 -19.56
CA THR A 246 12.43 -43.55 -20.35
C THR A 246 12.30 -42.02 -20.29
N ASN A 247 13.06 -41.41 -19.38
CA ASN A 247 13.83 -40.14 -19.52
C ASN A 247 14.19 -39.65 -18.11
N GLY A 248 15.37 -39.03 -17.95
CA GLY A 248 15.91 -38.70 -16.63
C GLY A 248 14.98 -37.80 -15.83
N SER A 249 14.35 -38.35 -14.77
CA SER A 249 13.29 -37.65 -14.05
C SER A 249 13.86 -36.47 -13.26
N ILE A 250 13.51 -35.26 -13.70
CA ILE A 250 14.02 -34.00 -13.14
C ILE A 250 13.22 -33.66 -11.88
N ASN A 251 13.37 -34.47 -10.84
CA ASN A 251 12.57 -34.39 -9.62
C ASN A 251 12.69 -33.03 -8.90
N GLY A 252 13.79 -32.31 -9.09
CA GLY A 252 14.00 -30.99 -8.48
C GLY A 252 13.17 -29.85 -9.11
N TYR A 253 12.80 -29.92 -10.40
CA TYR A 253 12.17 -28.76 -11.07
C TYR A 253 10.68 -28.60 -10.71
N PRO A 254 9.83 -29.65 -10.73
CA PRO A 254 8.43 -29.53 -10.31
C PRO A 254 8.31 -29.07 -8.85
N ASP A 255 9.16 -29.55 -7.95
CA ASP A 255 9.13 -29.13 -6.55
C ASP A 255 9.75 -27.75 -6.33
N PHE A 256 10.79 -27.35 -7.07
CA PHE A 256 11.23 -25.95 -7.10
C PHE A 256 10.10 -25.02 -7.56
N VAL A 257 9.43 -25.34 -8.67
CA VAL A 257 8.33 -24.54 -9.24
C VAL A 257 7.17 -24.48 -8.26
N ARG A 258 6.68 -25.63 -7.78
CA ARG A 258 5.58 -25.73 -6.80
C ARG A 258 5.91 -24.98 -5.51
N SER A 259 7.13 -25.09 -4.99
CA SER A 259 7.60 -24.36 -3.79
C SER A 259 7.70 -22.86 -4.05
N THR A 260 8.14 -22.45 -5.24
CA THR A 260 8.35 -21.05 -5.62
C THR A 260 7.02 -20.34 -5.87
N PHE A 261 6.09 -20.96 -6.60
CA PHE A 261 4.76 -20.39 -6.83
C PHE A 261 3.86 -20.43 -5.59
N ARG A 262 3.98 -21.44 -4.71
CA ARG A 262 3.35 -21.40 -3.35
C ARG A 262 3.93 -20.35 -2.40
N LYS A 263 5.07 -19.72 -2.74
CA LYS A 263 5.66 -18.62 -1.96
C LYS A 263 5.33 -17.25 -2.52
N HIS A 264 5.35 -17.10 -3.84
CA HIS A 264 5.25 -15.79 -4.52
C HIS A 264 3.92 -15.56 -5.24
N TYR A 265 3.16 -16.63 -5.50
CA TYR A 265 1.85 -16.68 -6.18
C TYR A 265 1.82 -16.20 -7.63
N VAL A 266 2.48 -15.09 -7.97
CA VAL A 266 2.57 -14.52 -9.32
C VAL A 266 4.01 -14.12 -9.59
N LEU A 267 4.57 -14.54 -10.73
CA LEU A 267 5.95 -14.25 -11.14
C LEU A 267 6.03 -14.06 -12.66
N CYS A 268 6.88 -13.13 -13.11
CA CYS A 268 7.31 -13.10 -14.51
C CYS A 268 8.41 -14.14 -14.77
N LEU A 269 8.57 -14.59 -16.02
CA LEU A 269 9.51 -15.66 -16.36
C LEU A 269 10.96 -15.29 -16.03
N SER A 270 11.36 -14.02 -16.19
CA SER A 270 12.71 -13.57 -15.83
C SER A 270 12.99 -13.74 -14.33
N GLU A 271 11.99 -13.54 -13.47
CA GLU A 271 12.13 -13.71 -12.02
C GLU A 271 12.15 -15.19 -11.63
N VAL A 272 11.36 -16.06 -12.30
CA VAL A 272 11.49 -17.51 -12.09
C VAL A 272 12.87 -18.01 -12.54
N LYS A 273 13.39 -17.55 -13.68
CA LYS A 273 14.77 -17.83 -14.14
C LYS A 273 15.80 -17.35 -13.11
N ARG A 274 15.65 -16.14 -12.55
CA ARG A 274 16.55 -15.58 -11.52
C ARG A 274 16.55 -16.43 -10.25
N LEU A 275 15.38 -16.80 -9.74
CA LEU A 275 15.22 -17.65 -8.56
C LEU A 275 15.74 -19.07 -8.80
N PHE A 276 15.56 -19.61 -10.01
CA PHE A 276 16.08 -20.92 -10.38
C PHE A 276 17.62 -20.92 -10.48
N ASN A 277 18.22 -19.90 -11.11
CA ASN A 277 19.67 -19.74 -11.16
C ASN A 277 20.31 -19.56 -9.77
N LEU A 278 19.58 -19.01 -8.79
CA LEU A 278 19.99 -18.98 -7.39
C LEU A 278 19.81 -20.32 -6.66
N HIS A 279 18.98 -21.23 -7.18
CA HIS A 279 18.79 -22.58 -6.64
C HIS A 279 19.77 -23.60 -7.22
N LEU A 280 20.25 -23.41 -8.47
CA LEU A 280 21.23 -24.28 -9.12
C LEU A 280 22.45 -24.65 -8.24
N PRO A 281 23.11 -23.73 -7.49
CA PRO A 281 24.25 -24.07 -6.63
C PRO A 281 23.91 -24.96 -5.43
N SER A 282 22.63 -25.18 -5.13
CA SER A 282 22.15 -26.07 -4.05
C SER A 282 21.70 -27.45 -4.55
N LEU A 283 21.88 -27.75 -5.85
CA LEU A 283 21.60 -29.06 -6.43
C LEU A 283 22.90 -29.87 -6.62
N PRO A 284 22.87 -31.21 -6.54
CA PRO A 284 24.04 -32.05 -6.80
C PRO A 284 24.62 -31.82 -8.21
N THR A 285 25.94 -31.67 -8.29
CA THR A 285 26.67 -31.36 -9.53
C THR A 285 26.61 -32.51 -10.54
N GLY A 286 26.02 -32.25 -11.70
CA GLY A 286 25.94 -33.23 -12.80
C GLY A 286 25.25 -32.75 -14.08
N HIS A 287 25.04 -31.44 -14.27
CA HIS A 287 24.14 -30.90 -15.30
C HIS A 287 24.83 -29.83 -16.16
N SER A 288 25.16 -30.19 -17.40
CA SER A 288 25.51 -29.23 -18.47
C SER A 288 24.25 -28.64 -19.08
N VAL A 289 24.21 -27.32 -19.29
CA VAL A 289 22.97 -26.60 -19.66
C VAL A 289 23.13 -25.82 -20.97
N TYR A 290 22.31 -26.16 -21.95
CA TYR A 290 22.02 -25.29 -23.11
C TYR A 290 20.78 -24.45 -22.78
N GLY A 291 20.97 -23.15 -22.51
CA GLY A 291 19.97 -22.28 -21.85
C GLY A 291 18.56 -22.29 -22.47
N HIS A 292 18.45 -22.24 -23.80
CA HIS A 292 17.14 -22.22 -24.48
C HIS A 292 16.29 -23.50 -24.27
N VAL A 293 16.93 -24.64 -23.97
CA VAL A 293 16.21 -25.88 -23.65
C VAL A 293 15.63 -25.81 -22.24
N MET A 294 16.43 -25.32 -21.28
CA MET A 294 16.01 -25.06 -19.90
C MET A 294 14.84 -24.07 -19.83
N ASP A 295 14.91 -22.97 -20.60
CA ASP A 295 13.86 -21.95 -20.65
C ASP A 295 12.48 -22.54 -21.00
N ARG A 296 12.43 -23.42 -22.01
CA ARG A 296 11.21 -24.09 -22.45
C ARG A 296 10.71 -25.07 -21.39
N MET A 297 11.59 -25.95 -20.89
CA MET A 297 11.24 -26.93 -19.87
C MET A 297 10.75 -26.28 -18.57
N LEU A 298 11.28 -25.12 -18.20
CA LEU A 298 10.82 -24.35 -17.04
C LEU A 298 9.40 -23.81 -17.25
N GLN A 299 9.09 -23.25 -18.43
CA GLN A 299 7.73 -22.82 -18.79
C GLN A 299 6.74 -24.00 -18.81
N ASP A 300 7.12 -25.11 -19.43
CA ASP A 300 6.30 -26.33 -19.50
C ASP A 300 6.03 -26.88 -18.08
N THR A 301 7.05 -26.87 -17.19
CA THR A 301 6.92 -27.28 -15.78
C THR A 301 6.00 -26.35 -14.99
N ILE A 302 6.05 -25.03 -15.22
CA ILE A 302 5.13 -24.06 -14.60
C ILE A 302 3.68 -24.37 -14.97
N LEU A 303 3.40 -24.54 -16.27
CA LEU A 303 2.04 -24.83 -16.76
C LEU A 303 1.50 -26.19 -16.27
N GLN A 304 2.37 -27.18 -16.07
CA GLN A 304 2.01 -28.46 -15.46
C GLN A 304 1.81 -28.37 -13.93
N SER A 305 2.42 -27.39 -13.26
CA SER A 305 2.40 -27.22 -11.79
C SER A 305 1.22 -26.36 -11.29
N GLN A 306 0.03 -26.58 -11.84
CA GLN A 306 -1.20 -25.84 -11.49
C GLN A 306 -1.09 -24.31 -11.65
N CYS A 307 -0.18 -23.81 -12.49
CA CYS A 307 -0.05 -22.39 -12.79
C CYS A 307 -0.59 -22.07 -14.19
N LYS A 308 -1.09 -20.85 -14.39
CA LYS A 308 -1.54 -20.33 -15.70
C LYS A 308 -0.74 -19.10 -16.09
N GLN A 309 -0.54 -18.91 -17.40
CA GLN A 309 -0.03 -17.64 -17.90
C GLN A 309 -1.13 -16.57 -17.81
N ILE A 310 -0.78 -15.40 -17.30
CA ILE A 310 -1.66 -14.22 -17.19
C ILE A 310 -1.32 -13.29 -18.36
N LEU A 311 -2.30 -13.01 -19.23
CA LEU A 311 -2.12 -12.08 -20.34
C LEU A 311 -2.25 -10.64 -19.85
N VAL A 312 -1.13 -10.06 -19.40
CA VAL A 312 -1.06 -8.66 -18.97
C VAL A 312 -0.93 -7.75 -20.20
N PRO A 313 -1.80 -6.72 -20.38
CA PRO A 313 -1.68 -5.77 -21.49
C PRO A 313 -0.59 -4.73 -21.20
N PHE A 314 0.63 -4.98 -21.68
CA PHE A 314 1.73 -4.01 -21.58
C PHE A 314 1.50 -2.81 -22.54
N PRO A 315 1.82 -1.57 -22.13
CA PRO A 315 1.71 -0.41 -23.01
C PRO A 315 2.76 -0.46 -24.14
N PRO A 316 2.52 0.16 -25.32
CA PRO A 316 3.45 0.11 -26.45
C PRO A 316 4.86 0.63 -26.14
N GLN A 317 4.97 1.64 -25.28
CA GLN A 317 6.24 2.21 -24.80
C GLN A 317 6.86 1.43 -23.61
N SER A 318 6.54 0.15 -23.43
CA SER A 318 7.10 -0.69 -22.36
C SER A 318 8.52 -1.17 -22.69
N ASN A 319 9.47 -0.79 -21.85
CA ASN A 319 10.85 -1.32 -21.90
C ASN A 319 11.00 -2.75 -21.30
N ALA A 320 9.89 -3.42 -20.95
CA ALA A 320 9.92 -4.77 -20.40
C ALA A 320 10.32 -5.81 -21.46
N THR A 321 11.29 -6.66 -21.14
CA THR A 321 11.77 -7.75 -22.02
C THR A 321 10.72 -8.85 -22.21
N ALA A 322 10.88 -9.69 -23.24
CA ALA A 322 9.93 -10.76 -23.56
C ALA A 322 9.72 -11.78 -22.41
N ASP A 323 10.71 -11.98 -21.53
CA ASP A 323 10.57 -12.82 -20.32
C ASP A 323 9.89 -12.07 -19.16
N GLU A 324 10.00 -10.75 -19.09
CA GLU A 324 9.29 -9.92 -18.11
C GLU A 324 7.81 -9.77 -18.47
N GLN A 325 7.49 -9.80 -19.77
CA GLN A 325 6.11 -9.78 -20.27
C GLN A 325 5.35 -11.10 -20.05
N LYS A 326 6.07 -12.22 -19.87
CA LYS A 326 5.48 -13.53 -19.57
C LYS A 326 5.21 -13.68 -18.08
N VAL A 327 4.03 -13.23 -17.64
CA VAL A 327 3.56 -13.40 -16.26
C VAL A 327 2.82 -14.73 -16.08
N PHE A 328 3.13 -15.45 -15.01
CA PHE A 328 2.44 -16.67 -14.59
C PHE A 328 1.90 -16.51 -13.17
N GLY A 329 0.78 -17.15 -12.86
CA GLY A 329 0.21 -17.22 -11.51
C GLY A 329 -0.25 -18.63 -11.15
N LEU A 330 -0.13 -19.00 -9.87
CA LEU A 330 -0.73 -20.20 -9.31
C LEU A 330 -2.27 -20.12 -9.44
N TRP A 331 -2.91 -21.24 -9.76
CA TRP A 331 -4.35 -21.31 -10.02
C TRP A 331 -4.95 -22.58 -9.40
N GLU A 332 -5.64 -22.46 -8.27
CA GLU A 332 -6.32 -23.60 -7.65
C GLU A 332 -7.80 -23.71 -8.10
N SER A 333 -8.36 -24.92 -8.05
CA SER A 333 -9.70 -25.19 -8.59
C SER A 333 -10.78 -24.60 -7.70
N GLY A 334 -11.61 -23.70 -8.24
CA GLY A 334 -12.64 -22.96 -7.51
C GLY A 334 -12.32 -21.48 -7.25
N GLU A 335 -11.14 -21.00 -7.66
CA GLU A 335 -10.83 -19.57 -7.62
C GLU A 335 -11.45 -18.82 -8.82
N THR A 336 -12.06 -17.67 -8.55
CA THR A 336 -12.50 -16.73 -9.59
C THR A 336 -11.33 -15.90 -10.08
N PHE A 337 -11.37 -15.49 -11.35
CA PHE A 337 -10.33 -14.69 -12.00
C PHE A 337 -10.00 -13.40 -11.20
N ASP A 338 -11.01 -12.77 -10.60
CA ASP A 338 -10.86 -11.58 -9.77
C ASP A 338 -10.13 -11.82 -8.43
N LYS A 339 -10.11 -13.05 -7.89
CA LYS A 339 -9.30 -13.36 -6.70
C LYS A 339 -7.81 -13.41 -7.06
N VAL A 340 -7.50 -14.08 -8.17
CA VAL A 340 -6.14 -14.15 -8.71
C VAL A 340 -5.67 -12.75 -9.11
N ILE A 341 -6.53 -11.94 -9.76
CA ILE A 341 -6.20 -10.55 -10.08
C ILE A 341 -6.15 -9.64 -8.83
N SER A 342 -6.95 -9.84 -7.79
CA SER A 342 -6.86 -9.07 -6.54
C SER A 342 -5.49 -9.27 -5.86
N GLY A 343 -5.02 -10.52 -5.77
CA GLY A 343 -3.65 -10.83 -5.34
C GLY A 343 -2.59 -10.29 -6.29
N SER A 344 -2.81 -10.43 -7.60
CA SER A 344 -1.89 -9.94 -8.64
C SER A 344 -1.75 -8.43 -8.64
N CYS A 345 -2.82 -7.66 -8.45
CA CYS A 345 -2.84 -6.20 -8.56
C CYS A 345 -1.86 -5.57 -7.56
N SER A 346 -1.80 -6.08 -6.33
CA SER A 346 -0.82 -5.61 -5.33
C SER A 346 0.62 -5.83 -5.80
N LEU A 347 0.92 -6.97 -6.43
CA LEU A 347 2.27 -7.31 -6.87
C LEU A 347 2.65 -6.66 -8.22
N ILE A 348 1.69 -6.53 -9.14
CA ILE A 348 1.81 -5.76 -10.38
C ILE A 348 2.08 -4.29 -10.04
N TYR A 349 1.33 -3.69 -9.10
CA TYR A 349 1.60 -2.33 -8.65
C TYR A 349 3.01 -2.20 -8.06
N VAL A 350 3.46 -3.17 -7.24
CA VAL A 350 4.83 -3.18 -6.70
C VAL A 350 5.91 -3.35 -7.78
N ILE A 351 5.71 -4.23 -8.77
CA ILE A 351 6.67 -4.45 -9.88
C ILE A 351 6.76 -3.22 -10.78
N PHE A 352 5.63 -2.60 -11.13
CA PHE A 352 5.59 -1.41 -11.98
C PHE A 352 6.03 -0.13 -11.25
N SER A 353 5.62 0.10 -9.99
CA SER A 353 6.06 1.28 -9.22
C SER A 353 7.57 1.31 -9.02
N ASN A 354 8.20 0.18 -8.70
CA ASN A 354 9.65 0.12 -8.49
C ASN A 354 10.49 0.27 -9.77
N ARG A 355 9.88 0.18 -10.97
CA ARG A 355 10.57 0.48 -12.24
C ARG A 355 10.21 1.84 -12.84
N LEU A 356 8.99 2.36 -12.68
CA LEU A 356 8.67 3.72 -13.16
C LEU A 356 9.37 4.82 -12.36
N MET A 357 9.74 4.58 -11.09
CA MET A 357 10.47 5.57 -10.28
C MET A 357 11.92 5.84 -10.72
N PHE A 358 12.46 5.12 -11.70
CA PHE A 358 13.86 5.28 -12.16
C PHE A 358 14.01 5.84 -13.59
N THR A 359 12.92 6.35 -14.19
CA THR A 359 12.98 7.10 -15.47
C THR A 359 12.06 8.31 -15.47
N PHE A 360 12.43 9.34 -14.70
CA PHE A 360 12.12 10.75 -14.94
C PHE A 360 13.15 11.66 -14.24
#